data_AF-A0Q1K3-F1
#
_entry.id   AF-A0Q1K3-F1
#
_cell.length_a   1.000
_cell.length_b   1.000
_cell.length_c   1.000
_cell.angle_alpha   90.00
_cell.angle_beta   90.00
_cell.angle_gamma   90.00
#
_symmetry.space_group_name_H-M   'P 1'
#
loop_
_entity.id
_entity.type
_entity.pdbx_description
1 polymer ?
#
loop_
_entity_poly.entity_id
_entity_poly.type
_entity_poly.pdbx_seq_one_letter_code
_entity_poly.pdbx_strand_id
1 'polypeptide(L)'
;MYTGSNGYDDLNKSYVMIASLPTTREKIVKSRYIQVLLYLIIGGMLIILTNTVLKLLNIVSLKIIYINLIGLLLGSIFVFLYYSLYYPLYFKLGNKYISNINQMIFVLMILSPSLILKILKKHPEINMTKFIVEFNIKGLVFILIFSVILFLISNKVSQNIYKNRELI
;
A
#
# COMPACT_ATOMS: atom_id res chain seq x y z
N MET A 1 18.84 6.45 9.00
CA MET A 1 17.79 5.45 9.27
C MET A 1 16.45 6.17 9.32
N TYR A 2 15.65 6.13 8.26
CA TYR A 2 14.28 6.63 8.32
C TYR A 2 13.40 5.55 8.95
N THR A 3 13.20 5.61 10.26
CA THR A 3 12.20 4.80 10.93
C THR A 3 10.83 5.35 10.55
N GLY A 4 10.05 4.60 9.77
CA GLY A 4 8.63 4.89 9.56
C GLY A 4 7.85 4.80 10.89
N SER A 5 6.56 5.15 10.90
CA SER A 5 5.73 5.14 12.12
C SER A 5 5.81 3.83 12.92
N ASN A 6 5.89 2.68 12.23
CA ASN A 6 6.06 1.38 12.87
C ASN A 6 7.39 1.24 13.64
N GLY A 7 8.47 1.91 13.22
CA GLY A 7 9.75 1.90 13.94
C GLY A 7 9.76 2.80 15.17
N TYR A 8 8.91 3.83 15.22
CA TYR A 8 8.70 4.64 16.42
C TYR A 8 7.91 3.89 17.49
N ASP A 9 6.94 3.05 17.07
CA ASP A 9 6.21 2.17 17.98
C ASP A 9 7.14 1.15 18.68
N ASP A 10 8.25 0.79 18.02
CA ASP A 10 9.26 -0.11 18.57
C ASP A 10 10.18 0.58 19.59
N LEU A 11 10.61 1.81 19.31
CA LEU A 11 11.44 2.60 20.22
C LEU A 11 10.71 2.91 21.53
N ASN A 12 9.40 3.19 21.46
CA ASN A 12 8.59 3.55 22.62
C ASN A 12 7.95 2.36 23.36
N LYS A 13 8.23 1.11 22.95
CA LYS A 13 7.53 -0.08 23.47
C LYS A 13 6.00 0.09 23.45
N SER A 14 5.46 0.78 22.43
CA SER A 14 4.03 1.04 22.29
C SER A 14 3.21 -0.26 22.36
N TYR A 15 3.79 -1.38 21.94
CA TYR A 15 3.20 -2.71 22.08
C TYR A 15 2.88 -3.10 23.53
N VAL A 16 3.74 -2.78 24.50
CA VAL A 16 3.53 -3.08 25.94
C VAL A 16 2.39 -2.22 26.49
N MET A 17 2.37 -0.94 26.13
CA MET A 17 1.28 -0.03 26.52
C MET A 17 -0.06 -0.47 25.92
N ILE A 18 -0.10 -0.82 24.64
CA ILE A 18 -1.31 -1.30 23.97
C ILE A 18 -1.75 -2.66 24.52
N ALA A 19 -0.81 -3.55 24.87
CA ALA A 19 -1.11 -4.85 25.49
C ALA A 19 -1.65 -4.71 26.93
N SER A 20 -1.32 -3.60 27.62
CA SER A 20 -1.88 -3.29 28.95
C SER A 20 -3.30 -2.70 28.89
N LEU A 21 -3.74 -2.22 27.72
CA LEU A 21 -5.10 -1.78 27.50
C LEU A 21 -6.01 -2.98 27.26
N PRO A 22 -7.28 -2.96 27.71
CA PRO A 22 -8.28 -4.00 27.45
C PRO A 22 -8.75 -3.95 25.98
N THR A 23 -7.80 -4.08 25.04
CA THR A 23 -8.04 -4.05 23.60
C THR A 23 -7.90 -5.46 23.04
N THR A 24 -8.89 -5.90 22.26
CA THR A 24 -8.82 -7.20 21.60
C THR A 24 -7.78 -7.17 20.48
N ARG A 25 -7.05 -8.27 20.32
CA ARG A 25 -6.01 -8.41 19.28
C ARG A 25 -6.52 -8.07 17.87
N GLU A 26 -7.78 -8.36 17.59
CA GLU A 26 -8.46 -8.00 16.35
C GLU A 26 -8.58 -6.48 16.13
N LYS A 27 -8.82 -5.70 17.20
CA LYS A 27 -8.88 -4.23 17.13
C LYS A 27 -7.50 -3.65 16.79
N ILE A 28 -6.42 -4.25 17.29
CA ILE A 28 -5.04 -3.83 16.97
C ILE A 28 -4.75 -4.02 15.48
N VAL A 29 -5.14 -5.16 14.90
CA VAL A 29 -4.97 -5.39 13.46
C VAL A 29 -5.86 -4.43 12.65
N LYS A 30 -7.14 -4.32 12.99
CA LYS A 30 -8.09 -3.45 12.28
C LYS A 30 -7.64 -1.98 12.29
N SER A 31 -7.09 -1.48 13.40
CA SER A 31 -6.64 -0.08 13.48
C SER A 31 -5.51 0.21 12.48
N ARG A 32 -4.59 -0.72 12.22
CA ARG A 32 -3.54 -0.57 11.20
C ARG A 32 -4.12 -0.52 9.79
N TYR A 33 -5.08 -1.38 9.46
CA TYR A 33 -5.74 -1.34 8.15
C TYR A 33 -6.56 -0.06 7.95
N ILE A 34 -7.20 0.47 9.02
CA ILE A 34 -7.91 1.76 8.99
C ILE A 34 -6.92 2.92 8.81
N GLN A 35 -5.74 2.88 9.44
CA GLN A 35 -4.70 3.90 9.25
C GLN A 35 -4.29 4.04 7.77
N VAL A 36 -4.19 2.94 7.02
CA VAL A 36 -3.89 3.00 5.57
C VAL A 36 -4.96 3.77 4.81
N LEU A 37 -6.25 3.53 5.11
CA LEU A 37 -7.35 4.27 4.49
C LEU A 37 -7.29 5.77 4.82
N LEU A 38 -6.99 6.11 6.08
CA LEU A 38 -6.83 7.50 6.49
C LEU A 38 -5.66 8.18 5.76
N TYR A 39 -4.51 7.51 5.66
CA TYR A 39 -3.36 8.04 4.92
C TYR A 39 -3.61 8.17 3.43
N LEU A 40 -4.42 7.29 2.82
CA LEU A 40 -4.85 7.45 1.44
C LEU A 40 -5.69 8.71 1.23
N ILE A 41 -6.64 8.98 2.13
CA ILE A 41 -7.49 10.17 2.05
C ILE A 41 -6.66 11.44 2.25
N ILE A 42 -5.85 11.48 3.31
CA ILE A 42 -4.99 12.63 3.62
C ILE A 42 -3.98 12.88 2.49
N GLY A 43 -3.34 11.83 1.99
CA GLY A 43 -2.41 11.92 0.86
C GLY A 43 -3.09 12.42 -0.40
N GLY A 44 -4.29 11.93 -0.71
CA GLY A 44 -5.09 12.42 -1.83
C GLY A 44 -5.45 13.90 -1.70
N MET A 45 -5.86 14.35 -0.52
CA MET A 45 -6.14 15.76 -0.24
C MET A 45 -4.90 16.64 -0.41
N LEU A 46 -3.74 16.21 0.11
CA LEU A 46 -2.49 16.94 -0.03
C LEU A 46 -2.06 17.06 -1.49
N ILE A 47 -2.23 16.01 -2.29
CA ILE A 47 -1.94 16.04 -3.73
C ILE A 47 -2.83 17.05 -4.45
N ILE A 48 -4.13 17.12 -4.11
CA ILE A 48 -5.06 18.09 -4.70
C ILE A 48 -4.69 19.52 -4.28
N LEU A 49 -4.40 19.74 -2.99
CA LEU A 49 -4.01 21.04 -2.45
C LEU A 49 -2.73 21.56 -3.09
N THR A 50 -1.67 20.74 -3.12
CA THR A 50 -0.39 21.12 -3.73
C THR A 50 -0.55 21.47 -5.21
N ASN A 51 -1.32 20.67 -5.96
CA ASN A 51 -1.61 20.97 -7.37
C ASN A 51 -2.37 22.29 -7.55
N THR A 52 -3.34 22.58 -6.67
CA THR A 52 -4.12 23.83 -6.71
C THR A 52 -3.23 25.03 -6.43
N VAL A 53 -2.39 24.96 -5.39
CA VAL A 53 -1.46 26.05 -5.02
C VAL A 53 -0.44 26.31 -6.13
N LEU A 54 0.14 25.26 -6.71
CA LEU A 54 1.09 25.40 -7.83
C LEU A 54 0.45 26.04 -9.06
N LYS A 55 -0.82 25.71 -9.35
CA LYS A 55 -1.59 26.33 -10.43
C LYS A 55 -1.85 27.80 -10.16
N LEU A 56 -2.20 28.18 -8.94
CA LEU A 56 -2.46 29.58 -8.56
C LEU A 56 -1.23 30.46 -8.65
N LEU A 57 -0.05 29.92 -8.34
CA LEU A 57 1.20 30.68 -8.34
C LEU A 57 1.81 30.85 -9.74
N ASN A 58 1.23 30.25 -10.80
CA ASN A 58 1.77 30.26 -12.16
C ASN A 58 3.26 29.85 -12.27
N ILE A 59 3.82 29.20 -11.23
CA ILE A 59 5.22 28.77 -11.16
C ILE A 59 5.53 27.72 -12.25
N VAL A 60 4.47 27.11 -12.81
CA VAL A 60 4.58 25.99 -13.73
C VAL A 60 3.65 26.21 -14.94
N SER A 61 4.25 26.50 -16.10
CA SER A 61 3.63 26.32 -17.43
C SER A 61 3.71 24.88 -17.93
N LEU A 62 4.23 23.96 -17.11
CA LEU A 62 4.21 22.55 -17.46
C LEU A 62 2.75 22.15 -17.53
N LYS A 63 2.44 21.32 -18.52
CA LYS A 63 1.54 20.19 -18.30
C LYS A 63 1.98 19.54 -16.99
N ILE A 64 1.53 20.07 -15.84
CA ILE A 64 1.45 19.32 -14.61
C ILE A 64 0.75 18.08 -15.11
N ILE A 65 1.49 16.97 -15.13
CA ILE A 65 0.98 15.63 -15.40
C ILE A 65 -0.34 15.68 -14.68
N TYR A 66 -1.43 15.83 -15.43
CA TYR A 66 -2.71 16.06 -14.79
C TYR A 66 -2.76 14.94 -13.78
N ILE A 67 -3.00 15.26 -12.51
CA ILE A 67 -3.50 14.25 -11.58
C ILE A 67 -4.85 13.88 -12.20
N ASN A 68 -4.74 13.04 -13.21
CA ASN A 68 -5.79 12.45 -13.94
C ASN A 68 -6.31 11.44 -12.93
N LEU A 69 -7.62 11.26 -12.88
CA LEU A 69 -8.24 10.23 -12.03
C LEU A 69 -7.47 8.90 -12.12
N ILE A 70 -6.91 8.61 -13.30
CA ILE A 70 -6.00 7.49 -13.57
C ILE A 70 -4.79 7.42 -12.62
N GLY A 71 -4.07 8.51 -12.37
CA GLY A 71 -2.89 8.51 -11.49
C GLY A 71 -3.26 8.24 -10.03
N LEU A 72 -4.39 8.78 -9.57
CA LEU A 72 -4.91 8.56 -8.23
C LEU A 72 -5.45 7.12 -8.06
N LEU A 73 -6.11 6.60 -9.09
CA LEU A 73 -6.53 5.19 -9.18
C LEU A 73 -5.33 4.24 -9.13
N LEU A 74 -4.30 4.50 -9.93
CA LEU A 74 -3.08 3.69 -9.93
C LEU A 74 -2.38 3.73 -8.57
N GLY A 75 -2.21 4.93 -7.99
CA GLY A 75 -1.61 5.10 -6.66
C GLY A 75 -2.36 4.31 -5.58
N SER A 76 -3.69 4.36 -5.57
CA SER A 76 -4.51 3.60 -4.61
C SER A 76 -4.41 2.08 -4.82
N ILE A 77 -4.40 1.58 -6.07
CA ILE A 77 -4.15 0.16 -6.38
C ILE A 77 -2.80 -0.29 -5.79
N PHE A 78 -1.74 0.48 -6.03
CA PHE A 78 -0.41 0.15 -5.51
C PHE A 78 -0.39 0.10 -3.98
N VAL A 79 -1.02 1.06 -3.32
CA VAL A 79 -1.10 1.09 -1.85
C VAL A 79 -1.86 -0.13 -1.32
N PHE A 80 -3.01 -0.49 -1.89
CA PHE A 80 -3.76 -1.67 -1.45
C PHE A 80 -2.97 -2.97 -1.64
N LEU A 81 -2.33 -3.14 -2.79
CA LEU A 81 -1.49 -4.31 -3.06
C LEU A 81 -0.29 -4.39 -2.10
N TYR A 82 0.36 -3.25 -1.84
CA TYR A 82 1.52 -3.17 -0.95
C TYR A 82 1.15 -3.62 0.46
N TYR A 83 0.13 -2.99 1.05
CA TYR A 83 -0.26 -3.28 2.43
C TYR A 83 -0.96 -4.63 2.58
N SER A 84 -1.59 -5.14 1.51
CA SER A 84 -2.13 -6.50 1.49
C SER A 84 -1.04 -7.56 1.68
N LEU A 85 0.16 -7.35 1.13
CA LEU A 85 1.30 -8.24 1.30
C LEU A 85 2.10 -7.94 2.58
N TYR A 86 2.30 -6.66 2.89
CA TYR A 86 3.12 -6.22 4.01
C TYR A 86 2.53 -6.61 5.37
N TYR A 87 1.23 -6.39 5.60
CA TYR A 87 0.65 -6.58 6.93
C TYR A 87 0.60 -8.03 7.42
N PRO A 88 0.22 -9.05 6.61
CA PRO A 88 0.27 -10.43 7.06
C PRO A 88 1.68 -10.86 7.49
N LEU A 89 2.70 -10.42 6.76
CA LEU A 89 4.10 -10.69 7.09
C LEU A 89 4.54 -9.95 8.35
N TYR A 90 4.14 -8.68 8.48
CA TYR A 90 4.36 -7.87 9.67
C TYR A 90 3.83 -8.56 10.94
N PHE A 91 2.56 -9.00 10.93
CA PHE A 91 1.95 -9.63 12.11
C PHE A 91 2.48 -11.05 12.37
N LYS A 92 2.97 -11.75 11.35
CA LYS A 92 3.58 -13.09 11.50
C LYS A 92 4.94 -13.01 12.20
N LEU A 93 5.82 -12.16 11.70
CA LEU A 93 7.24 -12.18 12.06
C LEU A 93 7.55 -11.30 13.28
N GLY A 94 6.69 -10.35 13.63
CA GLY A 94 6.86 -9.46 14.77
C GLY A 94 8.05 -8.51 14.62
N ASN A 95 8.37 -7.79 15.70
CA ASN A 95 9.25 -6.60 15.64
C ASN A 95 10.67 -6.81 15.12
N LYS A 96 11.25 -7.99 15.35
CA LYS A 96 12.68 -8.21 15.12
C LYS A 96 13.10 -8.08 13.64
N TYR A 97 12.16 -8.21 12.70
CA TYR A 97 12.48 -8.25 11.25
C TYR A 97 11.71 -7.21 10.41
N ILE A 98 10.95 -6.30 11.02
CA ILE A 98 10.07 -5.36 10.31
C ILE A 98 10.82 -4.49 9.30
N SER A 99 11.97 -3.93 9.70
CA SER A 99 12.74 -3.02 8.84
C SER A 99 13.20 -3.71 7.54
N ASN A 100 13.69 -4.95 7.67
CA ASN A 100 14.17 -5.75 6.55
C ASN A 100 13.02 -6.17 5.63
N ILE A 101 11.86 -6.53 6.20
CA ILE A 101 10.68 -6.91 5.41
C ILE A 101 10.15 -5.72 4.60
N ASN A 102 10.09 -4.52 5.21
CA ASN A 102 9.66 -3.32 4.51
C ASN A 102 10.55 -3.04 3.30
N GLN A 103 11.87 -3.13 3.48
CA GLN A 103 12.84 -2.96 2.40
C GLN A 103 12.70 -4.03 1.31
N MET A 104 12.54 -5.30 1.67
CA MET A 104 12.36 -6.39 0.69
C MET A 104 11.08 -6.22 -0.13
N ILE A 105 9.95 -5.89 0.50
CA ILE A 105 8.68 -5.71 -0.20
C ILE A 105 8.74 -4.48 -1.10
N PHE A 106 9.38 -3.40 -0.65
CA PHE A 106 9.60 -2.22 -1.48
C PHE A 106 10.44 -2.53 -2.72
N VAL A 107 11.54 -3.26 -2.57
CA VAL A 107 12.38 -3.70 -3.70
C VAL A 107 11.59 -4.59 -4.67
N LEU A 108 10.82 -5.55 -4.16
CA LEU A 108 9.96 -6.41 -4.99
C LEU A 108 8.92 -5.58 -5.76
N MET A 109 8.30 -4.59 -5.13
CA MET A 109 7.35 -3.71 -5.80
C MET A 109 7.99 -2.88 -6.92
N ILE A 110 9.17 -2.31 -6.70
CA ILE A 110 9.88 -1.54 -7.72
C ILE A 110 10.37 -2.42 -8.87
N LEU A 111 10.82 -3.64 -8.58
CA LEU A 111 11.28 -4.57 -9.61
C LEU A 111 10.12 -5.23 -10.37
N SER A 112 8.93 -5.29 -9.77
CA SER A 112 7.76 -5.97 -10.36
C SER A 112 7.45 -5.54 -11.80
N PRO A 113 7.45 -4.24 -12.19
CA PRO A 113 7.16 -3.86 -13.57
C PRO A 113 8.22 -4.39 -14.52
N SER A 114 9.50 -4.32 -14.14
CA SER A 114 10.61 -4.80 -14.98
C SER A 114 10.57 -6.31 -15.23
N LEU A 115 10.18 -7.10 -14.22
CA LEU A 115 10.01 -8.55 -14.33
C LEU A 115 8.82 -8.89 -15.23
N ILE A 116 7.69 -8.19 -15.03
CA ILE A 116 6.49 -8.34 -15.86
C ILE A 116 6.83 -8.03 -17.32
N LEU A 117 7.50 -6.91 -17.60
CA LEU A 117 7.96 -6.55 -18.94
C LEU A 117 8.86 -7.62 -19.57
N LYS A 118 9.77 -8.23 -18.80
CA LYS A 118 10.70 -9.25 -19.30
C LYS A 118 10.00 -10.57 -19.64
N ILE A 119 9.03 -10.99 -18.83
CA ILE A 119 8.22 -12.19 -19.07
C ILE A 119 7.33 -11.98 -20.29
N LEU A 120 6.70 -10.82 -20.41
CA LEU A 120 5.84 -10.48 -21.55
C LEU A 120 6.62 -10.42 -22.88
N LYS A 121 7.85 -9.88 -22.88
CA LYS A 121 8.72 -9.91 -24.07
C LYS A 121 9.09 -11.32 -24.54
N LYS A 122 9.08 -12.31 -23.63
CA LYS A 122 9.31 -13.73 -23.97
C LYS A 122 8.09 -14.42 -24.58
N HIS A 123 6.90 -13.84 -24.46
CA HIS A 123 5.64 -14.38 -24.99
C HIS A 123 4.98 -13.35 -25.92
N PRO A 124 5.43 -13.23 -27.18
CA PRO A 124 4.95 -12.20 -28.13
C PRO A 124 3.48 -12.34 -28.52
N GLU A 125 2.85 -13.48 -28.24
CA GLU A 125 1.39 -13.68 -28.41
C GLU A 125 0.57 -12.80 -27.47
N ILE A 126 1.15 -12.37 -26.34
CA ILE A 126 0.55 -11.42 -25.42
C ILE A 126 0.82 -10.01 -25.95
N ASN A 127 -0.04 -9.54 -26.85
CA ASN A 127 0.08 -8.23 -27.46
C ASN A 127 -0.06 -7.10 -26.42
N MET A 128 1.11 -6.60 -25.98
CA MET A 128 1.28 -5.51 -25.01
C MET A 128 0.49 -4.25 -25.39
N THR A 129 0.41 -3.98 -26.70
CA THR A 129 -0.29 -2.83 -27.27
C THR A 129 -1.80 -2.94 -27.10
N LYS A 130 -2.41 -4.12 -27.26
CA LYS A 130 -3.85 -4.30 -26.99
C LYS A 130 -4.17 -4.14 -25.52
N PHE A 131 -3.38 -4.73 -24.62
CA PHE A 131 -3.62 -4.62 -23.18
C PHE A 131 -3.51 -3.16 -22.71
N ILE A 132 -2.44 -2.44 -23.09
CA ILE A 132 -2.21 -1.05 -22.65
C ILE A 132 -3.19 -0.06 -23.32
N VAL A 133 -3.56 -0.28 -24.59
CA VAL A 133 -4.50 0.58 -25.33
C VAL A 133 -5.97 0.31 -24.94
N GLU A 134 -6.32 -0.92 -24.56
CA GLU A 134 -7.64 -1.29 -24.03
C GLU A 134 -7.77 -1.07 -22.51
N PHE A 135 -6.70 -0.59 -21.84
CA PHE A 135 -6.71 -0.22 -20.42
C PHE A 135 -7.56 1.05 -20.20
N ASN A 136 -8.85 0.88 -20.40
CA ASN A 136 -9.88 1.88 -20.18
C ASN A 136 -10.08 2.07 -18.67
N ILE A 137 -10.67 3.19 -18.28
CA ILE A 137 -11.04 3.52 -16.90
C ILE A 137 -11.82 2.36 -16.25
N LYS A 138 -12.65 1.64 -17.02
CA LYS A 138 -13.36 0.43 -16.56
C LYS A 138 -12.43 -0.69 -16.08
N GLY A 139 -11.33 -0.95 -16.78
CA GLY A 139 -10.34 -1.96 -16.39
C GLY A 139 -9.58 -1.57 -15.13
N LEU A 140 -9.23 -0.28 -14.99
CA LEU A 140 -8.61 0.23 -13.77
C LEU A 140 -9.53 0.11 -12.55
N VAL A 141 -10.82 0.42 -12.72
CA VAL A 141 -11.82 0.24 -11.66
C VAL A 141 -11.95 -1.24 -11.26
N PHE A 142 -11.95 -2.16 -12.23
CA PHE A 142 -11.97 -3.60 -11.94
C PHE A 142 -10.75 -4.05 -11.11
N ILE A 143 -9.55 -3.61 -11.51
CA ILE A 143 -8.30 -3.91 -10.77
C ILE A 143 -8.33 -3.29 -9.37
N LEU A 144 -8.88 -2.08 -9.23
CA LEU A 144 -9.04 -1.44 -7.93
C LEU A 144 -9.96 -2.26 -7.03
N ILE A 145 -11.13 -2.69 -7.52
CA ILE A 145 -12.04 -3.56 -6.76
C ILE A 145 -11.34 -4.85 -6.34
N PHE A 146 -10.60 -5.48 -7.26
CA PHE A 146 -9.82 -6.68 -6.96
C PHE A 146 -8.77 -6.43 -5.87
N SER A 147 -8.04 -5.31 -5.94
CA SER A 147 -7.03 -4.93 -4.94
C SER A 147 -7.65 -4.67 -3.55
N VAL A 148 -8.84 -4.08 -3.50
CA VAL A 148 -9.59 -3.85 -2.26
C VAL A 148 -10.05 -5.19 -1.66
N ILE A 149 -10.55 -6.12 -2.48
CA ILE A 149 -10.93 -7.47 -2.03
C ILE A 149 -9.70 -8.18 -1.43
N LEU A 150 -8.55 -8.14 -2.10
CA LEU A 150 -7.30 -8.70 -1.58
C LEU A 150 -6.91 -8.06 -0.24
N PHE A 151 -7.02 -6.74 -0.12
CA PHE A 151 -6.73 -6.02 1.12
C PHE A 151 -7.65 -6.46 2.28
N LEU A 152 -8.94 -6.68 2.01
CA LEU A 152 -9.90 -7.19 3.00
C LEU A 152 -9.62 -8.64 3.40
N ILE A 153 -9.25 -9.50 2.44
CA ILE A 153 -8.82 -10.88 2.71
C ILE A 153 -7.57 -10.87 3.59
N SER A 154 -6.58 -10.03 3.23
CA SER A 154 -5.35 -9.84 3.99
C SER A 154 -5.63 -9.41 5.44
N ASN A 155 -6.61 -8.54 5.68
CA ASN A 155 -7.01 -8.17 7.04
C ASN A 155 -7.48 -9.38 7.87
N LYS A 156 -8.31 -10.26 7.30
CA LYS A 156 -8.74 -11.49 7.98
C LYS A 156 -7.57 -12.44 8.25
N VAL A 157 -6.67 -12.61 7.28
CA VAL A 157 -5.47 -13.44 7.43
C VAL A 157 -4.58 -12.89 8.55
N SER A 158 -4.32 -11.59 8.56
CA SER A 158 -3.54 -10.90 9.60
C SER A 158 -4.15 -11.06 11.00
N GLN A 159 -5.48 -10.97 11.13
CA GLN A 159 -6.18 -11.22 12.40
C GLN A 159 -5.97 -12.65 12.89
N ASN A 160 -6.09 -13.64 12.00
CA ASN A 160 -5.88 -15.04 12.35
C ASN A 160 -4.43 -15.31 12.79
N ILE A 161 -3.45 -14.78 12.04
CA ILE A 161 -2.03 -14.89 12.37
C ILE A 161 -1.74 -14.30 13.75
N TYR A 162 -2.25 -13.09 14.03
CA TYR A 162 -1.95 -12.37 15.27
C TYR A 162 -2.68 -12.96 16.49
N LYS A 163 -3.87 -13.55 16.30
CA LYS A 163 -4.60 -14.27 17.36
C LYS A 163 -3.85 -15.53 17.80
N ASN A 164 -3.32 -16.29 16.84
CA ASN A 164 -2.64 -17.56 17.08
C ASN A 164 -1.15 -17.40 17.48
N ARG A 165 -0.64 -16.16 17.50
CA ARG A 165 0.73 -15.89 17.95
C ARG A 165 0.78 -15.99 19.47
N GLU A 166 1.49 -16.99 19.97
CA GLU A 166 1.79 -17.12 21.39
C GLU A 166 2.66 -15.94 21.84
N LEU A 167 2.30 -15.33 22.97
CA LEU A 167 3.16 -14.35 23.63
C LEU A 167 4.25 -15.15 24.33
N ILE A 168 5.40 -15.31 23.68
CA ILE A 168 6.64 -15.70 24.35
C ILE A 168 7.25 -14.42 24.93
#